data_AF-A0A392QBS6-F1
#
_entry.id   AF-A0A392QBS6-F1
#
_cell.length_a   1.000
_cell.length_b   1.000
_cell.length_c   1.000
_cell.angle_alpha   90.00
_cell.angle_beta   90.00
_cell.angle_gamma   90.00
#
_symmetry.space_group_name_H-M   'P 1'
#
loop_
_entity.id
_entity.type
_entity.pdbx_description
1 polymer ?
#
loop_
_entity_poly.entity_id
_entity_poly.type
_entity_poly.pdbx_seq_one_letter_code
_entity_poly.pdbx_strand_id
1 'polypeptide(L)'
;MGFRNLRAFNEALLAKQGWRLITHPTSLVAQMLQAKYYPKEHFLKAKPKHNMSYTWRSILQASWILKKGCYWTVGNGASIELWEDNWIHQRGNASTWSPKPTSTNYLKVQDIMEDNDNGWKDHLIHQLFIPQEAQKILRIPLIDRTQDDTLTWDGTLD
;
A
#
# COMPACT_ATOMS: atom_id res chain seq x y z
N MET A 1 26.02 14.40 20.52
CA MET A 1 25.29 14.60 19.24
C MET A 1 25.67 13.47 18.28
N GLY A 2 24.92 12.38 18.21
CA GLY A 2 25.30 11.20 17.37
C GLY A 2 24.26 10.06 17.33
N PHE A 3 23.42 9.96 18.36
CA PHE A 3 22.44 8.87 18.48
C PHE A 3 21.16 9.04 17.64
N ARG A 4 20.80 10.28 17.25
CA ARG A 4 19.61 10.51 16.40
C ARG A 4 19.76 9.94 14.99
N ASN A 5 20.98 9.95 14.45
CA ASN A 5 21.27 9.40 13.12
C ASN A 5 21.25 7.86 13.13
N LEU A 6 21.80 7.23 14.18
CA LEU A 6 21.80 5.77 14.34
C LEU A 6 20.39 5.18 14.46
N ARG A 7 19.49 5.83 15.21
CA ARG A 7 18.10 5.36 15.32
C ARG A 7 17.38 5.44 13.97
N ALA A 8 17.49 6.56 13.27
CA ALA A 8 16.89 6.74 11.95
C ALA A 8 17.47 5.75 10.92
N PHE A 9 18.79 5.54 10.95
CA PHE A 9 19.46 4.55 10.11
C PHE A 9 18.99 3.12 10.38
N ASN A 10 18.88 2.73 11.65
CA ASN A 10 18.35 1.41 12.02
C ASN A 10 16.88 1.25 11.61
N GLU A 11 16.04 2.28 11.78
CA GLU A 11 14.65 2.26 11.33
C GLU A 11 14.56 2.12 9.80
N ALA A 12 15.43 2.81 9.03
CA ALA A 12 15.50 2.66 7.58
C ALA A 12 15.95 1.26 7.14
N LEU A 13 16.94 0.67 7.83
CA LEU A 13 17.36 -0.72 7.57
C LEU A 13 16.23 -1.71 7.83
N LEU A 14 15.48 -1.53 8.92
CA LEU A 14 14.32 -2.36 9.25
C LEU A 14 13.19 -2.20 8.22
N ALA A 15 12.96 -0.97 7.73
CA ALA A 15 12.04 -0.74 6.62
C ALA A 15 12.51 -1.45 5.35
N LYS A 16 13.81 -1.42 5.02
CA LYS A 16 14.38 -2.19 3.89
C LYS A 16 14.21 -3.70 4.06
N GLN A 17 14.28 -4.23 5.29
CA GLN A 17 13.93 -5.64 5.53
C GLN A 17 12.43 -5.90 5.33
N GLY A 18 11.55 -5.02 5.83
CA GLY A 18 10.12 -5.10 5.56
C GLY A 18 9.80 -5.07 4.07
N TRP A 19 10.50 -4.23 3.30
CA TRP A 19 10.38 -4.15 1.85
C TRP A 19 10.74 -5.48 1.17
N ARG A 20 11.82 -6.13 1.60
CA ARG A 20 12.21 -7.47 1.09
C ARG A 20 11.14 -8.52 1.35
N LEU A 21 10.41 -8.45 2.46
CA LEU A 21 9.30 -9.36 2.73
C LEU A 21 8.13 -9.16 1.76
N ILE A 22 7.95 -7.94 1.24
CA ILE A 22 6.94 -7.62 0.24
C ILE A 22 7.39 -8.05 -1.15
N THR A 23 8.63 -7.72 -1.56
CA THR A 23 9.10 -7.96 -2.93
C THR A 23 9.63 -9.37 -3.18
N HIS A 24 10.02 -10.10 -2.13
CA HIS A 24 10.53 -11.48 -2.23
C HIS A 24 9.72 -12.43 -1.32
N PRO A 25 8.40 -12.59 -1.57
CA PRO A 25 7.52 -13.40 -0.73
C PRO A 25 7.85 -14.89 -0.76
N THR A 26 8.57 -15.35 -1.80
CA THR A 26 8.99 -16.75 -1.97
C THR A 26 10.23 -17.12 -1.16
N SER A 27 10.91 -16.15 -0.54
CA SER A 27 12.05 -16.44 0.32
C SER A 27 11.60 -17.21 1.57
N LEU A 28 12.43 -18.15 2.05
CA LEU A 28 12.12 -18.96 3.24
C LEU A 28 11.79 -18.09 4.46
N VAL A 29 12.52 -16.98 4.61
CA VAL A 29 12.30 -16.01 5.70
C VAL A 29 10.94 -15.34 5.56
N ALA A 30 10.55 -14.91 4.36
CA ALA A 30 9.24 -14.31 4.12
C ALA A 30 8.11 -15.31 4.39
N GLN A 31 8.20 -16.53 3.87
CA GLN A 31 7.20 -17.58 4.09
C GLN A 31 7.06 -17.95 5.58
N MET A 32 8.18 -18.10 6.29
CA MET A 32 8.18 -18.39 7.73
C MET A 32 7.52 -17.26 8.53
N LEU A 33 7.90 -16.00 8.26
CA LEU A 33 7.34 -14.84 8.96
C LEU A 33 5.86 -14.63 8.62
N GLN A 34 5.46 -14.85 7.36
CA GLN A 34 4.07 -14.81 6.93
C GLN A 34 3.24 -15.85 7.67
N ALA A 35 3.64 -17.12 7.62
CA ALA A 35 2.93 -18.22 8.30
C ALA A 35 2.78 -17.95 9.80
N LYS A 36 3.80 -17.39 10.44
CA LYS A 36 3.79 -17.11 11.88
C LYS A 36 3.01 -15.86 12.27
N TYR A 37 3.20 -14.75 11.55
CA TYR A 37 2.75 -13.44 12.01
C TYR A 37 1.58 -12.87 11.21
N TYR A 38 1.49 -13.13 9.90
CA TYR A 38 0.45 -12.57 9.01
C TYR A 38 -0.03 -13.61 7.96
N PRO A 39 -0.59 -14.76 8.39
CA PRO A 39 -0.85 -15.88 7.47
C PRO A 39 -1.98 -15.63 6.45
N LYS A 40 -2.87 -14.66 6.71
CA LYS A 40 -4.03 -14.35 5.86
C LYS A 40 -4.04 -12.91 5.36
N GLU A 41 -2.96 -12.17 5.61
CA GLU A 41 -2.90 -10.73 5.36
C GLU A 41 -1.58 -10.40 4.65
N HIS A 42 -1.48 -9.17 4.13
CA HIS A 42 -0.22 -8.63 3.63
C HIS A 42 0.63 -8.08 4.77
N PHE A 43 1.95 -8.04 4.56
CA PHE A 43 2.90 -7.49 5.54
C PHE A 43 2.50 -6.11 6.06
N LEU A 44 2.03 -5.20 5.19
CA LEU A 44 1.60 -3.86 5.58
C LEU A 44 0.33 -3.86 6.46
N LYS A 45 -0.49 -4.90 6.39
CA LYS A 45 -1.68 -5.04 7.25
C LYS A 45 -1.39 -5.77 8.57
N ALA A 46 -0.20 -6.34 8.71
CA ALA A 46 0.17 -7.10 9.90
C ALA A 46 -0.02 -6.27 11.18
N LYS A 47 -0.64 -6.89 12.18
CA LYS A 47 -0.92 -6.28 13.48
C LYS A 47 0.01 -6.82 14.58
N PRO A 48 0.28 -6.02 15.62
CA PRO A 48 1.00 -6.52 16.78
C PRO A 48 0.26 -7.68 17.46
N LYS A 49 0.99 -8.75 17.77
CA LYS A 49 0.50 -9.92 18.52
C LYS A 49 1.27 -10.08 19.83
N HIS A 50 0.63 -10.66 20.84
CA HIS A 50 1.33 -11.09 22.05
C HIS A 50 2.39 -12.16 21.70
N ASN A 51 3.55 -12.13 22.37
CA ASN A 51 4.67 -13.06 22.20
C ASN A 51 5.35 -13.05 20.81
N MET A 52 5.49 -11.87 20.20
CA MET A 52 6.33 -11.71 19.02
C MET A 52 7.83 -11.73 19.35
N SER A 53 8.65 -12.19 18.41
CA SER A 53 10.10 -12.07 18.55
C SER A 53 10.50 -10.59 18.54
N TYR A 54 11.62 -10.28 19.19
CA TYR A 54 12.16 -8.92 19.19
C TYR A 54 12.41 -8.42 17.77
N THR A 55 12.98 -9.27 16.91
CA THR A 55 13.24 -8.98 15.50
C THR A 55 11.96 -8.62 14.73
N TRP A 56 10.89 -9.41 14.88
CA TRP A 56 9.61 -9.12 14.24
C TRP A 56 9.01 -7.81 14.75
N ARG A 57 9.09 -7.56 16.07
CA ARG A 57 8.62 -6.32 16.67
C ARG A 57 9.29 -5.11 16.05
N SER A 58 10.61 -5.15 15.87
CA SER A 58 11.38 -4.06 15.27
C SER A 58 11.02 -3.84 13.80
N ILE A 59 10.88 -4.91 13.00
CA ILE A 59 10.45 -4.80 11.59
C ILE A 59 9.04 -4.23 11.50
N LEU A 60 8.12 -4.72 12.32
CA LEU A 60 6.73 -4.24 12.35
C LEU A 60 6.67 -2.77 12.79
N GLN A 61 7.48 -2.37 13.76
CA GLN A 61 7.60 -0.97 14.17
C GLN A 61 8.15 -0.08 13.06
N ALA A 62 9.03 -0.56 12.18
CA ALA A 62 9.52 0.23 11.05
C ALA A 62 8.56 0.23 9.84
N SER A 63 7.52 -0.61 9.84
CA SER A 63 6.57 -0.71 8.72
C SER A 63 5.85 0.59 8.39
N TRP A 64 5.73 1.53 9.34
CA TRP A 64 5.12 2.84 9.06
C TRP A 64 5.89 3.64 8.00
N ILE A 65 7.21 3.43 7.89
CA ILE A 65 8.04 4.08 6.88
C ILE A 65 7.60 3.63 5.48
N LEU A 66 7.35 2.32 5.32
CA LEU A 66 6.83 1.77 4.08
C LEU A 66 5.40 2.25 3.83
N LYS A 67 4.53 2.22 4.85
CA LYS A 67 3.15 2.73 4.69
C LYS A 67 3.06 4.18 4.21
N LYS A 68 4.03 5.02 4.62
CA LYS A 68 4.09 6.43 4.19
C LYS A 68 4.85 6.65 2.89
N GLY A 69 5.90 5.86 2.64
CA GLY A 69 6.78 6.04 1.50
C GLY A 69 6.41 5.21 0.28
N CYS A 70 5.50 4.23 0.42
CA CYS A 70 5.03 3.42 -0.68
C CYS A 70 3.76 4.00 -1.30
N TYR A 71 3.62 3.78 -2.60
CA TYR A 71 2.41 4.04 -3.36
C TYR A 71 2.13 2.89 -4.31
N TRP A 72 0.86 2.69 -4.62
CA TRP A 72 0.40 1.70 -5.57
C TRP A 72 0.27 2.30 -6.96
N THR A 73 0.72 1.55 -7.95
CA THR A 73 0.42 1.78 -9.36
C THR A 73 -0.68 0.81 -9.75
N VAL A 74 -1.76 1.36 -10.31
CA VAL A 74 -2.97 0.62 -10.67
C VAL A 74 -2.71 -0.24 -11.90
N GLY A 75 -2.93 -1.55 -11.77
CA GLY A 75 -3.03 -2.52 -12.87
C GLY A 75 -4.47 -3.00 -12.99
N ASN A 76 -4.76 -4.19 -12.46
CA ASN A 76 -6.10 -4.77 -12.39
C ASN A 76 -7.00 -4.19 -11.27
N GLY A 77 -6.43 -3.47 -10.29
CA GLY A 77 -7.13 -2.82 -9.20
C GLY A 77 -7.67 -3.76 -8.11
N ALA A 78 -7.36 -5.07 -8.19
CA ALA A 78 -7.90 -6.08 -7.28
C ALA A 78 -7.18 -6.10 -5.92
N SER A 79 -5.90 -5.73 -5.91
CA SER A 79 -5.08 -5.75 -4.70
C SER A 79 -5.18 -4.46 -3.89
N ILE A 80 -5.48 -3.34 -4.55
CA ILE A 80 -5.49 -2.00 -3.93
C ILE A 80 -6.81 -1.74 -3.20
N GLU A 81 -6.73 -1.45 -1.90
CA GLU A 81 -7.85 -0.94 -1.12
C GLU A 81 -8.15 0.52 -1.48
N LEU A 82 -9.37 0.78 -1.93
CA LEU A 82 -9.81 2.07 -2.46
C LEU A 82 -9.55 3.24 -1.50
N TRP A 83 -9.72 3.02 -0.19
CA TRP A 83 -9.71 4.05 0.85
C TRP A 83 -8.49 4.01 1.79
N GLU A 84 -7.78 2.88 1.84
CA GLU A 84 -6.70 2.67 2.81
C GLU A 84 -5.31 2.78 2.18
N ASP A 85 -5.21 2.48 0.89
CA ASP A 85 -3.94 2.46 0.16
C ASP A 85 -3.66 3.79 -0.55
N ASN A 86 -2.39 4.16 -0.64
CA ASN A 86 -1.96 5.34 -1.39
C ASN A 86 -1.80 5.00 -2.88
N TRP A 87 -2.82 5.24 -3.69
CA TRP A 87 -2.79 5.00 -5.14
C TRP A 87 -3.09 6.25 -5.98
N ILE A 88 -3.65 7.30 -5.38
CA ILE A 88 -3.96 8.58 -6.03
C ILE A 88 -2.77 9.55 -5.99
N HIS A 89 -1.89 9.42 -4.98
CA HIS A 89 -0.82 10.38 -4.72
C HIS A 89 0.54 9.69 -4.77
N GLN A 90 1.01 9.42 -5.99
CA GLN A 90 2.30 8.75 -6.28
C GLN A 90 3.52 9.36 -5.58
N ARG A 91 3.45 10.59 -5.06
CA ARG A 91 4.56 11.26 -4.34
C ARG A 91 4.11 12.02 -3.08
N GLY A 92 2.96 11.66 -2.51
CA GLY A 92 2.36 12.37 -1.36
C GLY A 92 2.22 11.50 -0.12
N ASN A 93 2.25 12.14 1.06
CA ASN A 93 2.08 11.49 2.37
C ASN A 93 0.62 11.19 2.75
N ALA A 94 -0.34 11.43 1.86
CA ALA A 94 -1.75 11.36 2.18
C ALA A 94 -2.42 10.18 1.49
N SER A 95 -3.11 9.35 2.29
CA SER A 95 -4.22 8.55 1.79
C SER A 95 -5.37 9.47 1.36
N THR A 96 -6.34 8.90 0.65
CA THR A 96 -7.57 9.55 0.18
C THR A 96 -8.11 10.58 1.18
N TRP A 97 -8.29 11.82 0.73
CA TRP A 97 -8.89 12.91 1.49
C TRP A 97 -10.40 12.76 1.62
N SER A 98 -11.04 12.12 0.64
CA SER A 98 -12.46 11.82 0.70
C SER A 98 -12.76 10.84 1.84
N PRO A 99 -13.73 11.16 2.72
CA PRO A 99 -14.11 10.26 3.81
C PRO A 99 -14.79 9.01 3.23
N LYS A 100 -14.36 7.83 3.68
CA LYS A 100 -15.03 6.57 3.33
C LYS A 100 -16.51 6.63 3.74
N PRO A 101 -17.46 6.47 2.80
CA PRO A 101 -18.88 6.42 3.15
C PRO A 101 -19.20 5.23 4.05
N THR A 102 -20.02 5.43 5.09
CA THR A 102 -20.33 4.41 6.11
C THR A 102 -20.97 3.13 5.54
N SER A 103 -21.64 3.23 4.38
CA SER A 103 -22.40 2.15 3.74
C SER A 103 -21.89 1.76 2.35
N THR A 104 -20.62 2.04 2.03
CA THR A 104 -20.08 1.71 0.70
C THR A 104 -19.73 0.23 0.59
N ASN A 105 -20.15 -0.38 -0.51
CA ASN A 105 -19.69 -1.71 -0.95
C ASN A 105 -18.43 -1.63 -1.82
N TYR A 106 -18.01 -0.41 -2.21
CA TYR A 106 -16.81 -0.18 -3.00
C TYR A 106 -15.60 -0.15 -2.07
N LEU A 107 -14.83 -1.24 -2.09
CA LEU A 107 -13.68 -1.45 -1.21
C LEU A 107 -12.37 -1.50 -1.99
N LYS A 108 -12.40 -1.91 -3.25
CA LYS A 108 -11.23 -2.07 -4.11
C LYS A 108 -11.24 -1.07 -5.26
N VAL A 109 -10.06 -0.78 -5.81
CA VAL A 109 -9.94 0.10 -6.98
C VAL A 109 -10.65 -0.50 -8.20
N GLN A 110 -10.64 -1.83 -8.35
CA GLN A 110 -11.39 -2.51 -9.42
C GLN A 110 -12.89 -2.16 -9.43
N ASP A 111 -13.48 -1.85 -8.27
CA ASP A 111 -14.93 -1.66 -8.17
C ASP A 111 -15.38 -0.36 -8.87
N ILE A 112 -14.47 0.61 -9.00
CA ILE A 112 -14.67 1.90 -9.68
C ILE A 112 -14.09 1.93 -11.11
N MET A 113 -13.57 0.80 -11.59
CA MET A 113 -13.16 0.63 -12.99
C MET A 113 -14.34 0.11 -13.83
N GLU A 114 -14.37 0.45 -15.11
CA GLU A 114 -15.37 -0.11 -16.03
C GLU A 114 -15.13 -1.60 -16.26
N ASP A 115 -16.14 -2.39 -16.60
CA ASP A 115 -15.96 -3.85 -16.79
C ASP A 115 -15.44 -4.16 -18.21
N ASN A 116 -15.82 -3.35 -19.20
CA ASN A 116 -15.58 -3.63 -20.62
C ASN A 116 -14.60 -2.68 -21.32
N ASP A 117 -14.17 -1.61 -20.64
CA ASP A 117 -13.29 -0.58 -21.22
C ASP A 117 -12.08 -0.30 -20.31
N ASN A 118 -11.00 0.25 -20.87
CA ASN A 118 -9.87 0.79 -20.12
C ASN A 118 -10.21 2.18 -19.55
N GLY A 119 -11.39 2.25 -18.93
CA GLY A 119 -11.99 3.47 -18.41
C GLY A 119 -12.34 3.35 -16.94
N TRP A 120 -12.54 4.51 -16.34
CA TRP A 120 -13.02 4.66 -14.99
C TRP A 120 -14.54 4.89 -15.00
N LYS A 121 -15.26 4.42 -13.97
CA LYS A 121 -16.69 4.73 -13.77
C LYS A 121 -16.84 6.19 -13.35
N ASP A 122 -16.80 7.10 -14.32
CA ASP A 122 -16.75 8.55 -14.15
C ASP A 122 -17.80 9.07 -13.16
N HIS A 123 -19.06 8.69 -13.40
CA HIS A 123 -20.18 9.10 -12.55
C HIS A 123 -20.01 8.64 -11.10
N LEU A 124 -19.55 7.41 -10.89
CA LEU A 124 -19.33 6.84 -9.56
C LEU A 124 -18.19 7.55 -8.84
N ILE A 125 -17.11 7.88 -9.55
CA ILE A 125 -15.97 8.59 -8.97
C ILE A 125 -16.35 10.00 -8.54
N HIS A 126 -17.14 10.70 -9.35
CA HIS A 126 -17.65 12.02 -8.98
C HIS A 126 -18.61 12.00 -7.78
N GLN A 127 -19.29 10.88 -7.52
CA GLN A 127 -20.12 10.69 -6.32
C GLN A 127 -19.30 10.34 -5.08
N LEU A 128 -18.25 9.51 -5.24
CA LEU A 128 -17.47 8.97 -4.13
C LEU A 128 -16.36 9.90 -3.66
N PHE A 129 -15.79 10.69 -4.56
CA PHE A 129 -14.60 11.50 -4.30
C PHE A 129 -14.88 12.99 -4.47
N ILE A 130 -14.18 13.80 -3.68
CA ILE A 130 -14.18 15.25 -3.88
C ILE A 130 -13.65 15.60 -5.28
N PRO A 131 -14.07 16.72 -5.90
CA PRO A 131 -13.75 17.04 -7.29
C PRO A 131 -12.26 17.01 -7.62
N GLN A 132 -11.40 17.43 -6.68
CA GLN A 132 -9.95 17.44 -6.85
C GLN A 132 -9.34 16.03 -6.92
N GLU A 133 -9.88 15.07 -6.18
CA GLU A 133 -9.45 13.68 -6.21
C GLU A 133 -10.03 12.96 -7.42
N ALA A 134 -11.32 13.18 -7.71
CA ALA A 134 -11.97 12.64 -8.89
C ALA A 134 -11.17 12.97 -10.16
N GLN A 135 -10.77 14.23 -10.36
CA GLN A 135 -9.95 14.64 -11.50
C GLN A 135 -8.58 13.94 -11.54
N LYS A 136 -7.97 13.68 -10.38
CA LYS A 136 -6.70 12.96 -10.32
C LYS A 136 -6.89 11.50 -10.71
N ILE A 137 -7.92 10.84 -10.16
CA ILE A 137 -8.26 9.45 -10.47
C ILE A 137 -8.50 9.27 -11.97
N LEU A 138 -9.36 10.12 -12.56
CA LEU A 138 -9.70 10.06 -13.98
C LEU A 138 -8.50 10.29 -14.91
N ARG A 139 -7.44 10.93 -14.41
CA ARG A 139 -6.17 11.14 -15.13
C ARG A 139 -5.19 9.97 -15.01
N ILE A 140 -5.43 9.01 -14.12
CA ILE A 140 -4.58 7.82 -13.99
C ILE A 140 -4.83 6.94 -15.23
N PRO A 141 -3.80 6.70 -16.06
CA PRO A 141 -3.98 5.91 -17.27
C PRO A 141 -4.11 4.43 -16.92
N LEU A 142 -5.16 3.78 -17.42
CA LEU A 142 -5.39 2.34 -17.29
C LEU A 142 -4.79 1.60 -18.49
N ILE A 143 -3.46 1.60 -18.59
CA ILE A 143 -2.73 1.16 -19.79
C ILE A 143 -2.88 -0.36 -20.02
N ASP A 144 -2.77 -1.15 -18.95
CA ASP A 144 -2.81 -2.61 -19.05
C ASP A 144 -3.43 -3.23 -17.79
N ARG A 145 -4.71 -3.59 -17.89
CA ARG A 145 -5.47 -4.24 -16.80
C ARG A 145 -5.17 -5.73 -16.66
N THR A 146 -4.37 -6.31 -17.55
CA THR A 146 -3.91 -7.69 -17.42
C THR A 146 -2.75 -7.82 -16.44
N GLN A 147 -2.09 -6.71 -16.12
CA GLN A 147 -1.02 -6.67 -15.13
C GLN A 147 -1.57 -6.55 -13.72
N ASP A 148 -0.88 -7.18 -12.79
CA ASP A 148 -1.15 -7.04 -11.37
C ASP A 148 -0.78 -5.64 -10.87
N ASP A 149 -1.49 -5.21 -9.83
CA ASP A 149 -1.15 -3.97 -9.12
C ASP A 149 0.27 -4.04 -8.55
N THR A 150 1.03 -2.95 -8.70
CA THR A 150 2.42 -2.91 -8.23
C THR A 150 2.59 -1.89 -7.13
N LEU A 151 3.25 -2.29 -6.04
CA LEU A 151 3.66 -1.40 -4.98
C LEU A 151 5.07 -0.87 -5.28
N THR A 152 5.27 0.44 -5.20
CA THR A 152 6.57 1.10 -5.38
C THR A 152 6.95 1.83 -4.10
N TRP A 153 8.25 1.82 -3.75
CA TRP A 153 8.80 2.53 -2.60
C TRP A 153 9.87 3.52 -3.04
N ASP A 154 9.63 4.82 -2.87
CA ASP A 154 10.59 5.89 -3.25
C ASP A 154 11.82 5.95 -2.31
N GLY A 155 11.84 5.19 -1.22
CA GLY A 155 12.88 5.25 -0.18
C GLY A 155 14.21 4.59 -0.55
N THR A 156 14.30 3.90 -1.70
CA THR A 156 15.55 3.31 -2.19
C THR A 156 15.62 3.44 -3.71
N LEU A 157 15.86 4.65 -4.21
CA LEU A 157 16.70 4.77 -5.40
C LEU A 157 18.11 4.31 -4.98
N ASP A 158 18.38 3.02 -5.21
CA ASP A 158 19.75 2.59 -5.52
C ASP A 158 20.13 3.17 -6.89
#